data_AF-J3I158-F1
#
_entry.id   AF-J3I158-F1
#
_cell.length_a   1.000
_cell.length_b   1.000
_cell.length_c   1.000
_cell.angle_alpha   90.00
_cell.angle_beta   90.00
_cell.angle_gamma   90.00
#
_symmetry.space_group_name_H-M   'P 1'
#
loop_
_entity.id
_entity.type
_entity.pdbx_description
1 polymer ?
#
loop_
_entity_poly.entity_id
_entity_poly.type
_entity_poly.pdbx_seq_one_letter_code
_entity_poly.pdbx_strand_id
1 'polypeptide(L)'
;MIVRDDNSATEALAIVEKYEAFVTYLYPILQNSPRKHGVLRDTVLAQMFTPIGGLYHAAKSRQISRLFAIDAEFATLRALLRFLARGEIKILTPHQHVTALALLAQPGGMLNAWQKKLAASGTNRVPHAAGVRKGEAGQ
;
A
#
# COMPACT_ATOMS: atom_id res chain seq x y z
N MET A 1 -18.45 -10.65 -22.70
CA MET A 1 -17.17 -11.31 -22.37
C MET A 1 -16.41 -10.40 -21.42
N ILE A 2 -16.34 -10.74 -20.12
CA ILE A 2 -15.55 -9.97 -19.14
C ILE A 2 -14.10 -10.32 -19.41
N VAL A 3 -13.32 -9.39 -19.96
CA VAL A 3 -11.88 -9.53 -20.11
C VAL A 3 -11.29 -9.67 -18.71
N ARG A 4 -10.86 -10.89 -18.36
CA ARG A 4 -10.09 -11.16 -17.15
C ARG A 4 -8.71 -10.58 -17.38
N ASP A 5 -8.51 -9.37 -16.90
CA ASP A 5 -7.19 -8.77 -16.85
C ASP A 5 -6.38 -9.43 -15.73
N ASP A 6 -5.55 -10.42 -16.08
CA ASP A 6 -4.65 -11.17 -15.17
C ASP A 6 -3.59 -10.27 -14.52
N ASN A 7 -3.45 -9.04 -15.02
CA ASN A 7 -2.40 -8.11 -14.62
C ASN A 7 -2.55 -7.60 -13.18
N SER A 8 -3.76 -7.54 -12.62
CA SER A 8 -3.97 -7.07 -11.23
C SER A 8 -3.44 -8.06 -10.18
N ALA A 9 -3.43 -9.35 -10.50
CA ALA A 9 -2.79 -10.35 -9.64
C ALA A 9 -1.27 -10.18 -9.67
N THR A 10 -0.71 -9.93 -10.86
CA THR A 10 0.72 -9.67 -11.05
C THR A 10 1.19 -8.41 -10.31
N GLU A 11 0.42 -7.32 -10.35
CA GLU A 11 0.74 -6.08 -9.63
C GLU A 11 0.78 -6.29 -8.12
N ALA A 12 -0.22 -7.00 -7.57
CA ALA A 12 -0.26 -7.30 -6.14
C ALA A 12 0.93 -8.16 -5.70
N LEU A 13 1.25 -9.21 -6.46
CA LEU A 13 2.39 -10.08 -6.17
C LEU A 13 3.72 -9.33 -6.22
N ALA A 14 3.89 -8.43 -7.20
CA ALA A 14 5.08 -7.59 -7.29
C ALA A 14 5.21 -6.63 -6.09
N ILE A 15 4.10 -6.06 -5.60
CA ILE A 15 4.09 -5.23 -4.39
C ILE A 15 4.45 -6.06 -3.16
N VAL A 16 3.89 -7.27 -3.04
CA VAL A 16 4.19 -8.19 -1.93
C VAL A 16 5.67 -8.54 -1.91
N GLU A 17 6.28 -8.89 -3.04
CA GLU A 17 7.72 -9.19 -3.13
C GLU A 17 8.59 -8.03 -2.63
N LYS A 18 8.28 -6.79 -3.02
CA LYS A 18 9.02 -5.61 -2.52
C LYS A 18 8.75 -5.33 -1.05
N TYR A 19 7.53 -5.61 -0.58
CA TYR A 19 7.20 -5.51 0.82
C TYR A 19 7.92 -6.56 1.67
N GLU A 20 8.07 -7.79 1.18
CA GLU A 20 8.83 -8.85 1.84
C GLU A 20 10.31 -8.49 2.01
N ALA A 21 10.91 -7.76 1.07
CA ALA A 21 12.26 -7.22 1.25
C ALA A 21 12.34 -6.24 2.43
N PHE A 22 11.32 -5.38 2.60
CA PHE A 22 11.21 -4.50 3.78
C PHE A 22 11.07 -5.32 5.09
N VAL A 23 10.19 -6.32 5.10
CA VAL A 23 9.97 -7.20 6.27
C VAL A 23 11.25 -7.94 6.63
N THR A 24 11.93 -8.53 5.63
CA THR A 24 13.18 -9.29 5.80
C THR A 24 14.28 -8.42 6.42
N TYR A 25 14.36 -7.16 6.01
CA TYR A 25 15.31 -6.21 6.57
C TYR A 25 14.98 -5.84 8.02
N LEU A 26 13.71 -5.50 8.30
CA LEU A 26 13.32 -4.91 9.57
C LEU A 26 13.12 -5.94 10.69
N TYR A 27 12.61 -7.13 10.37
CA TYR A 27 12.31 -8.19 11.33
C TYR A 27 13.46 -8.53 12.29
N PRO A 28 14.69 -8.86 11.82
CA PRO A 28 15.79 -9.18 12.73
C PRO A 28 16.21 -8.00 13.60
N ILE A 29 16.06 -6.76 13.12
CA ILE A 29 16.39 -5.56 13.91
C ILE A 29 15.41 -5.41 15.08
N LEU A 30 14.10 -5.61 14.82
CA LEU A 30 13.07 -5.57 15.86
C LEU A 30 13.20 -6.72 16.86
N GLN A 31 13.48 -7.93 16.39
CA GLN A 31 13.65 -9.10 17.27
C GLN A 31 14.82 -8.91 18.25
N ASN A 32 15.91 -8.28 17.80
CA ASN A 32 17.07 -7.99 18.63
C ASN A 32 16.93 -6.73 19.50
N SER A 33 15.75 -6.09 19.54
CA SER A 33 15.55 -4.88 20.33
C SER A 33 15.51 -5.16 21.85
N PRO A 34 15.96 -4.20 22.69
CA PRO A 34 15.97 -4.37 24.14
C PRO A 34 14.57 -4.63 24.72
N ARG A 35 14.46 -5.54 25.70
CA ARG A 35 13.19 -5.92 26.35
C ARG A 35 12.44 -4.75 26.99
N LYS A 36 13.14 -3.67 27.39
CA LYS A 36 12.54 -2.43 27.91
C LYS A 36 11.56 -1.76 26.93
N HIS A 37 11.67 -2.08 25.64
CA HIS A 37 10.76 -1.60 24.59
C HIS A 37 9.84 -2.71 24.07
N GLY A 38 9.64 -3.79 24.83
CA GLY A 38 8.89 -4.98 24.40
C GLY A 38 7.50 -4.66 23.83
N VAL A 39 6.73 -3.80 24.50
CA VAL A 39 5.39 -3.40 24.03
C VAL A 39 5.46 -2.70 22.67
N LEU A 40 6.41 -1.77 22.49
CA LEU A 40 6.60 -1.09 21.22
C LEU A 40 7.06 -2.06 20.13
N ARG A 41 8.03 -2.92 20.44
CA ARG A 41 8.54 -3.95 19.52
C ARG A 41 7.40 -4.82 19.02
N ASP A 42 6.59 -5.36 19.92
CA ASP A 42 5.51 -6.29 19.60
C ASP A 42 4.40 -5.60 18.79
N THR A 43 4.11 -4.33 19.10
CA THR A 43 3.19 -3.49 18.32
C THR A 43 3.68 -3.30 16.88
N VAL A 44 4.96 -2.97 16.69
CA VAL A 44 5.52 -2.77 15.34
C VAL A 44 5.59 -4.10 14.58
N LEU A 45 5.98 -5.19 15.25
CA LEU A 45 6.00 -6.53 14.65
C LEU A 45 4.60 -6.93 14.16
N ALA A 46 3.57 -6.73 14.97
CA ALA A 46 2.19 -7.00 14.56
C ALA A 46 1.77 -6.14 13.36
N GLN A 47 2.04 -4.82 13.42
CA GLN A 47 1.68 -3.89 12.35
C GLN A 47 2.40 -4.19 11.02
N MET A 48 3.61 -4.75 11.09
CA MET A 48 4.39 -5.11 9.91
C MET A 48 3.76 -6.23 9.08
N PHE A 49 2.94 -7.11 9.68
CA PHE A 49 2.29 -8.20 8.93
C PHE A 49 0.87 -7.85 8.45
N THR A 50 0.28 -6.76 8.93
CA THR A 50 -1.08 -6.33 8.54
C THR A 50 -1.28 -6.13 7.03
N PRO A 51 -0.36 -5.46 6.30
CA PRO A 51 -0.58 -5.16 4.87
C PRO A 51 -0.66 -6.37 3.94
N ILE A 52 -0.08 -7.50 4.34
CA ILE A 52 0.04 -8.69 3.49
C ILE A 52 -1.36 -9.22 3.12
N GLY A 53 -2.25 -9.37 4.10
CA GLY A 53 -3.62 -9.82 3.86
C GLY A 53 -4.39 -8.84 2.97
N GLY A 54 -4.23 -7.54 3.23
CA GLY A 54 -4.84 -6.47 2.43
C GLY A 54 -4.45 -6.53 0.95
N LEU A 55 -3.16 -6.73 0.66
CA LEU A 55 -2.63 -6.83 -0.70
C LEU A 55 -3.25 -8.00 -1.48
N TYR A 56 -3.34 -9.19 -0.87
CA TYR A 56 -4.00 -10.35 -1.50
C TYR A 56 -5.51 -10.13 -1.71
N HIS A 57 -6.19 -9.49 -0.76
CA HIS A 57 -7.62 -9.18 -0.91
C HIS A 57 -7.88 -8.12 -1.98
N ALA A 58 -7.00 -7.12 -2.11
CA ALA A 58 -7.10 -6.10 -3.15
C ALA A 58 -6.92 -6.70 -4.54
N ALA A 59 -6.00 -7.66 -4.70
CA ALA A 59 -5.77 -8.39 -5.95
C ALA A 59 -7.05 -9.05 -6.48
N LYS A 60 -7.87 -9.61 -5.58
CA LYS A 60 -9.11 -10.30 -5.92
C LYS A 60 -10.31 -9.37 -6.14
N SER A 61 -10.41 -8.29 -5.36
CA SER A 61 -11.63 -7.49 -5.27
C SER A 61 -11.66 -6.26 -6.18
N ARG A 62 -10.51 -5.77 -6.66
CA ARG A 62 -10.40 -4.54 -7.49
C ARG A 62 -11.03 -3.29 -6.86
N GLN A 63 -11.21 -3.29 -5.53
CA GLN A 63 -11.79 -2.18 -4.79
C GLN A 63 -10.71 -1.16 -4.43
N ILE A 64 -10.82 0.05 -4.96
CA ILE A 64 -9.83 1.12 -4.70
C ILE A 64 -9.76 1.51 -3.22
N SER A 65 -10.87 1.44 -2.48
CA SER A 65 -10.92 1.69 -1.04
C SER A 65 -9.97 0.79 -0.24
N ARG A 66 -9.76 -0.45 -0.69
CA ARG A 66 -8.80 -1.37 -0.04
C ARG A 66 -7.35 -0.97 -0.28
N LEU A 67 -7.05 -0.44 -1.46
CA LEU A 67 -5.71 0.09 -1.73
C LEU A 67 -5.40 1.32 -0.87
N PHE A 68 -6.40 2.15 -0.57
CA PHE A 68 -6.23 3.25 0.38
C PHE A 68 -6.03 2.78 1.82
N ALA A 69 -6.70 1.70 2.25
CA ALA A 69 -6.46 1.10 3.55
C ALA A 69 -5.01 0.61 3.70
N ILE A 70 -4.48 -0.06 2.68
CA ILE A 70 -3.08 -0.52 2.67
C ILE A 70 -2.10 0.67 2.70
N ASP A 71 -2.41 1.76 1.98
CA ASP A 71 -1.56 2.95 2.00
C ASP A 71 -1.53 3.62 3.38
N ALA A 72 -2.66 3.62 4.09
CA ALA A 72 -2.73 4.08 5.47
C ALA A 72 -1.89 3.21 6.43
N GLU A 73 -1.82 1.90 6.19
CA GLU A 73 -0.95 1.00 6.95
C GLU A 73 0.53 1.29 6.66
N PHE A 74 0.91 1.57 5.40
CA PHE A 74 2.26 2.01 5.06
C PHE A 74 2.60 3.36 5.71
N ALA A 75 1.66 4.30 5.75
CA ALA A 75 1.86 5.57 6.45
C ALA A 75 2.06 5.37 7.96
N THR A 76 1.31 4.45 8.57
CA THR A 76 1.48 4.04 9.97
C THR A 76 2.87 3.47 10.22
N LEU A 77 3.35 2.57 9.35
CA LEU A 77 4.70 2.02 9.45
C LEU A 77 5.78 3.11 9.35
N ARG A 78 5.63 4.09 8.45
CA ARG A 78 6.55 5.25 8.39
C ARG A 78 6.56 6.06 9.69
N ALA A 79 5.41 6.21 10.34
CA ALA A 79 5.33 6.88 11.64
C ALA A 79 6.05 6.08 12.74
N LEU A 80 5.87 4.75 12.75
CA LEU A 80 6.55 3.86 13.69
C LEU A 80 8.06 3.85 13.48
N LEU A 81 8.54 3.80 12.24
CA LEU A 81 9.97 3.88 11.92
C LEU A 81 10.62 5.17 12.46
N ARG A 82 9.93 6.31 12.33
CA ARG A 82 10.38 7.59 12.92
C ARG A 82 10.47 7.51 14.45
N PHE A 83 9.53 6.80 15.09
CA PHE A 83 9.55 6.62 16.53
C PHE A 83 10.73 5.74 16.98
N LEU A 84 10.97 4.62 16.30
CA LEU A 84 12.07 3.69 16.59
C LEU A 84 13.46 4.31 16.46
N ALA A 85 13.61 5.35 15.64
CA ALA A 85 14.85 6.07 15.43
C ALA A 85 15.08 7.24 16.42
N ARG A 86 14.10 7.56 17.29
CA ARG A 86 14.26 8.66 18.28
C ARG A 86 15.38 8.38 19.27
N GLY A 87 16.04 9.44 19.73
CA GLY A 87 17.22 9.38 20.61
C GLY A 87 17.01 8.67 21.95
N GLU A 88 15.78 8.57 22.44
CA GLU A 88 15.44 7.86 23.69
C GLU A 88 15.21 6.35 23.47
N ILE A 89 14.77 5.96 22.27
CA ILE A 89 14.41 4.60 21.91
C ILE A 89 15.59 3.88 21.26
N LYS A 90 16.20 4.51 20.25
CA LYS A 90 17.40 4.05 19.54
C LYS A 90 17.34 2.56 19.15
N ILE A 91 16.19 2.08 18.71
CA ILE A 91 16.05 0.72 18.16
C ILE A 91 16.62 0.69 16.74
N LEU A 92 16.42 1.77 15.98
CA LEU A 92 17.03 1.96 14.66
C LEU A 92 18.17 2.98 14.74
N THR A 93 19.29 2.66 14.09
CA THR A 93 20.30 3.66 13.76
C THR A 93 19.79 4.60 12.65
N PRO A 94 20.39 5.80 12.49
CA PRO A 94 20.00 6.71 11.40
C PRO A 94 20.07 6.06 10.01
N HIS A 95 21.12 5.26 9.76
CA HIS A 95 21.24 4.50 8.52
C HIS A 95 20.11 3.46 8.39
N GLN A 96 19.84 2.68 9.44
CA GLN A 96 18.79 1.67 9.40
C GLN A 96 17.40 2.28 9.16
N HIS A 97 17.14 3.44 9.75
CA HIS A 97 15.93 4.20 9.52
C HIS A 97 15.78 4.62 8.05
N VAL A 98 16.82 5.19 7.45
CA VAL A 98 16.81 5.59 6.02
C VAL A 98 16.60 4.38 5.11
N THR A 99 17.31 3.27 5.37
CA THR A 99 17.17 2.04 4.58
C THR A 99 15.77 1.45 4.69
N ALA A 100 15.21 1.35 5.90
CA ALA A 100 13.86 0.87 6.12
C ALA A 100 12.81 1.74 5.40
N LEU A 101 12.97 3.07 5.44
CA LEU A 101 12.09 4.00 4.72
C LEU A 101 12.18 3.81 3.20
N ALA A 102 13.38 3.63 2.65
CA ALA A 102 13.58 3.40 1.22
C ALA A 102 12.92 2.09 0.76
N LEU A 103 13.10 1.01 1.52
CA LEU A 103 12.48 -0.29 1.25
C LEU A 103 10.95 -0.22 1.33
N LEU A 104 10.38 0.57 2.23
CA LEU A 104 8.93 0.77 2.32
C LEU A 104 8.38 1.74 1.26
N ALA A 105 9.19 2.68 0.79
CA ALA A 105 8.80 3.64 -0.25
C ALA A 105 8.56 2.96 -1.60
N GLN A 106 9.34 1.93 -1.93
CA GLN A 106 9.20 1.19 -3.18
C GLN A 106 7.80 0.54 -3.37
N PRO A 107 7.31 -0.34 -2.48
CA PRO A 107 5.97 -0.89 -2.59
C PRO A 107 4.89 0.20 -2.47
N GLY A 108 5.13 1.28 -1.72
CA GLY A 108 4.22 2.43 -1.67
C GLY A 108 4.07 3.16 -3.00
N GLY A 109 5.17 3.34 -3.74
CA GLY A 109 5.14 3.91 -5.09
C GLY A 109 4.35 3.04 -6.07
N MET A 110 4.55 1.71 -5.99
CA MET A 110 3.82 0.73 -6.79
C MET A 110 2.32 0.73 -6.46
N LEU A 111 1.97 0.79 -5.17
CA LEU A 111 0.59 0.88 -4.70
C LEU A 111 -0.11 2.15 -5.23
N ASN A 112 0.55 3.30 -5.16
CA ASN A 112 0.03 4.56 -5.69
C ASN A 112 -0.18 4.50 -7.22
N ALA A 113 0.76 3.89 -7.95
CA ALA A 113 0.59 3.68 -9.39
C ALA A 113 -0.65 2.81 -9.68
N TRP A 114 -0.86 1.76 -8.88
CA TRP A 114 -2.04 0.89 -9.00
C TRP A 114 -3.35 1.62 -8.67
N GLN A 115 -3.38 2.43 -7.61
CA GLN A 115 -4.53 3.29 -7.27
C GLN A 115 -4.91 4.20 -8.45
N LYS A 116 -3.93 4.86 -9.08
CA LYS A 116 -4.15 5.71 -10.25
C LYS A 116 -4.73 4.95 -11.44
N LYS A 117 -4.24 3.74 -11.71
CA LYS A 117 -4.77 2.87 -12.78
C LYS A 117 -6.23 2.48 -12.55
N LEU A 118 -6.59 2.11 -11.32
CA LEU A 118 -7.98 1.77 -10.97
C LEU A 118 -8.90 2.99 -11.01
N ALA A 119 -8.43 4.15 -10.53
CA ALA A 119 -9.19 5.39 -10.60
C ALA A 119 -9.52 5.77 -12.05
N ALA A 120 -8.54 5.74 -12.95
CA ALA A 120 -8.74 6.01 -14.37
C ALA A 120 -9.73 5.03 -15.03
N SER A 121 -9.65 3.75 -14.67
CA SER A 121 -10.57 2.71 -15.16
C SER A 121 -12.02 2.89 -14.68
N GLY A 122 -12.21 3.49 -13.49
CA GLY A 122 -13.53 3.78 -12.93
C GLY A 122 -14.20 5.00 -13.59
N THR A 123 -13.42 6.02 -13.97
CA THR A 123 -13.94 7.25 -14.59
C THR A 123 -14.40 7.03 -16.04
N ASN A 124 -13.85 6.06 -16.75
CA ASN A 124 -14.15 5.82 -18.18
C ASN A 124 -15.45 5.03 -18.45
N ARG A 125 -16.36 4.92 -17.46
CA ARG A 125 -17.62 4.15 -17.55
C ARG A 125 -18.89 4.98 -17.75
N VAL A 126 -18.78 6.26 -18.09
CA VAL A 126 -19.94 7.06 -18.52
C VAL A 126 -19.87 7.27 -20.03
N PRO A 127 -20.61 6.51 -20.85
CA PRO A 127 -20.86 6.96 -22.21
C PRO A 127 -21.70 8.22 -22.07
N HIS A 128 -21.10 9.36 -22.41
CA HIS A 128 -21.83 10.60 -22.58
C HIS A 128 -22.88 10.34 -23.66
N ALA A 129 -24.14 10.16 -23.26
CA ALA A 129 -25.28 10.18 -24.16
C ALA A 129 -25.41 11.60 -24.72
N ALA A 130 -24.57 11.91 -25.70
CA ALA A 130 -24.64 13.12 -26.50
C ALA A 130 -25.64 12.87 -27.63
N GLY A 131 -26.82 13.48 -27.54
CA GLY A 131 -27.77 13.42 -28.66
C GLY A 131 -29.20 13.87 -28.38
N VAL A 132 -29.44 14.85 -27.49
CA VAL A 132 -30.72 15.58 -27.55
C VAL A 132 -30.60 16.62 -28.66
N ARG A 133 -31.12 16.32 -29.86
CA ARG A 133 -31.43 17.35 -30.86
C ARG A 133 -32.90 17.72 -30.73
N LYS A 134 -33.12 18.99 -30.37
CA LYS A 134 -34.37 19.74 -30.56
C LYS A 134 -34.64 19.96 -32.06
N GLY A 135 -35.92 20.06 -32.42
CA GLY A 135 -36.45 20.36 -33.75
C GLY A 135 -36.91 19.07 -34.43
N GLU A 136 -38.16 18.89 -34.84
CA GLU A 136 -38.99 19.82 -35.60
C GLU A 136 -40.48 19.69 -35.19
N ALA A 137 -41.11 20.81 -34.86
CA ALA A 137 -42.54 20.99 -34.96
C ALA A 137 -42.76 21.91 -36.16
N GLY A 138 -43.50 21.44 -37.17
CA GLY A 138 -43.86 22.25 -38.33
C GLY A 138 -44.16 21.43 -39.58
N GLN A 139 -45.35 20.83 -39.62
CA GLN A 139 -46.34 20.97 -40.70
C GLN A 139 -47.63 20.25 -40.34
#